data_AF-A0A969SKG6-F1
#
_entry.id   AF-A0A969SKG6-F1
#
_cell.length_a   1.000
_cell.length_b   1.000
_cell.length_c   1.000
_cell.angle_alpha   90.00
_cell.angle_beta   90.00
_cell.angle_gamma   90.00
#
_symmetry.space_group_name_H-M   'P 1'
#
loop_
_entity.id
_entity.type
_entity.pdbx_description
1 polymer ?
#
loop_
_entity_poly.entity_id
_entity_poly.type
_entity_poly.pdbx_seq_one_letter_code
_entity_poly.pdbx_strand_id
1 'polypeptide(L)'
;MASYHNFEQELTWVDTDVRNDALVSMGFDIPARVEIKTGNLTNRQGKIIGLNGENITPILVKVDGFNNYFHWSELKVVEQTSRFRSYASASECHDYIHMSNRVIP
;
A
#
# COMPACT_ATOMS: atom_id res chain seq x y z
N MET A 1 -12.28 25.48 -1.42
CA MET A 1 -11.26 24.61 -0.80
C MET A 1 -12.01 23.46 -0.15
N ALA A 2 -12.04 22.29 -0.80
CA ALA A 2 -12.63 21.09 -0.20
C ALA A 2 -11.79 20.71 1.04
N SER A 3 -12.44 20.60 2.19
CA SER A 3 -11.78 20.29 3.45
C SER A 3 -11.26 18.86 3.41
N TYR A 4 -9.94 18.68 3.56
CA TYR A 4 -9.29 17.36 3.65
C TYR A 4 -9.85 16.49 4.79
N HIS A 5 -10.56 17.08 5.76
CA HIS A 5 -11.26 16.32 6.81
C HIS A 5 -12.40 15.44 6.30
N ASN A 6 -13.03 15.75 5.17
CA ASN A 6 -14.11 14.91 4.62
C ASN A 6 -13.59 13.62 3.97
N PHE A 7 -12.34 13.64 3.47
CA PHE A 7 -11.81 12.53 2.68
C PHE A 7 -11.51 11.29 3.54
N GLU A 8 -11.05 11.48 4.79
CA GLU A 8 -10.83 10.37 5.72
C GLU A 8 -12.14 9.71 6.18
N GLN A 9 -13.22 10.48 6.29
CA GLN A 9 -14.56 9.92 6.57
C GLN A 9 -15.13 9.19 5.34
N GLU A 10 -14.88 9.65 4.13
CA GLU A 10 -15.29 8.94 2.90
C GLU A 10 -14.67 7.54 2.78
N LEU A 11 -13.46 7.34 3.33
CA LEU A 11 -12.83 6.02 3.40
C LEU A 11 -13.59 5.05 4.31
N THR A 12 -14.37 5.50 5.30
CA THR A 12 -15.17 4.61 6.17
C THR A 12 -16.25 3.82 5.42
N TRP A 13 -16.65 4.29 4.24
CA TRP A 13 -17.62 3.61 3.35
C TRP A 13 -16.98 2.58 2.41
N VAL A 14 -15.65 2.54 2.35
CA VAL A 14 -14.90 1.61 1.50
C VAL A 14 -14.67 0.31 2.27
N ASP A 15 -15.02 -0.83 1.69
CA ASP A 15 -14.83 -2.14 2.31
C ASP A 15 -13.38 -2.39 2.74
N THR A 16 -13.22 -3.12 3.85
CA THR A 16 -11.91 -3.47 4.44
C THR A 16 -10.99 -4.14 3.41
N ASP A 17 -11.53 -5.00 2.54
CA ASP A 17 -10.78 -5.69 1.50
C ASP A 17 -10.19 -4.70 0.48
N VAL A 18 -10.98 -3.70 0.06
CA VAL A 18 -10.53 -2.66 -0.88
C VAL A 18 -9.44 -1.78 -0.25
N ARG A 19 -9.55 -1.47 1.05
CA ARG A 19 -8.50 -0.73 1.77
C ARG A 19 -7.21 -1.54 1.86
N ASN A 20 -7.31 -2.84 2.15
CA ASN A 20 -6.14 -3.73 2.18
C ASN A 20 -5.50 -3.86 0.79
N ASP A 21 -6.30 -4.01 -0.27
CA ASP A 21 -5.81 -4.07 -1.65
C ASP A 21 -5.09 -2.78 -2.06
N ALA A 22 -5.58 -1.62 -1.61
CA ALA A 22 -4.90 -0.34 -1.81
C ALA A 22 -3.53 -0.30 -1.11
N LEU A 23 -3.45 -0.73 0.16
CA LEU A 23 -2.19 -0.81 0.90
C LEU A 23 -1.18 -1.74 0.21
N VAL A 24 -1.64 -2.92 -0.24
CA VAL A 24 -0.82 -3.86 -1.00
C VAL A 24 -0.34 -3.23 -2.31
N SER A 25 -1.21 -2.50 -3.02
CA SER A 25 -0.87 -1.82 -4.27
C SER A 25 0.13 -0.67 -4.06
N MET A 26 0.16 -0.06 -2.87
CA MET A 26 1.18 0.90 -2.46
C MET A 26 2.50 0.24 -2.04
N GLY A 27 2.57 -1.10 -2.03
CA GLY A 27 3.75 -1.87 -1.67
C GLY A 27 3.81 -2.31 -0.21
N PHE A 28 2.78 -2.03 0.60
CA PHE A 28 2.67 -2.50 1.98
C PHE A 28 2.14 -3.94 2.04
N ASP A 29 2.79 -4.87 1.32
CA ASP A 29 2.42 -6.29 1.33
C ASP A 29 3.04 -7.02 2.53
N ILE A 30 2.55 -8.22 2.82
CA ILE A 30 3.16 -9.14 3.78
C ILE A 30 3.98 -10.17 3.00
N PRO A 31 5.28 -10.36 3.27
CA PRO A 31 6.11 -9.69 4.29
C PRO A 31 7.10 -8.61 3.76
N ALA A 32 6.62 -7.41 3.39
CA ALA A 32 7.49 -6.29 2.99
C ALA A 32 8.28 -5.69 4.18
N ARG A 33 9.39 -5.01 3.87
CA ARG A 33 10.15 -4.20 4.85
C ARG A 33 9.89 -2.72 4.65
N VAL A 34 9.75 -2.03 5.77
CA VAL A 34 9.49 -0.59 5.82
C VAL A 34 10.49 0.09 6.74
N GLU A 35 10.76 1.37 6.47
CA GLU A 35 11.43 2.30 7.36
C GLU A 35 10.42 3.27 7.95
N ILE A 36 10.49 3.48 9.26
CA ILE A 36 9.59 4.35 10.00
C ILE A 36 10.08 5.80 9.92
N LYS A 37 9.17 6.73 9.63
CA LYS A 37 9.47 8.13 9.35
C LYS A 37 9.13 9.08 10.49
N THR A 38 8.35 8.64 11.46
CA THR A 38 7.80 9.49 12.53
C THR A 38 7.94 8.83 13.90
N GLY A 39 7.89 9.64 14.96
CA GLY A 39 7.85 9.18 16.35
C GLY A 39 9.17 8.58 16.87
N ASN A 40 9.07 7.84 17.98
CA ASN A 40 10.23 7.31 18.71
C ASN A 40 11.00 6.21 17.98
N LEU A 41 10.43 5.66 16.91
CA LEU A 41 11.03 4.61 16.10
C LEU A 41 11.54 5.13 14.74
N THR A 42 11.62 6.45 14.56
CA THR A 42 12.11 7.08 13.33
C THR A 42 13.47 6.49 12.91
N ASN A 43 13.64 6.24 11.61
CA ASN A 43 14.79 5.60 10.95
C ASN A 43 15.02 4.12 11.32
N ARG A 44 14.17 3.51 12.15
CA ARG A 44 14.20 2.05 12.33
C ARG A 44 13.48 1.36 11.19
N GLN A 45 13.92 0.16 10.90
CA GLN A 45 13.26 -0.72 9.94
C GLN A 45 12.44 -1.79 10.66
N GLY A 46 11.35 -2.19 10.02
CA GLY A 46 10.51 -3.26 10.50
C GLY A 46 9.95 -4.09 9.34
N LYS A 47 9.38 -5.24 9.72
CA LYS A 47 8.74 -6.17 8.80
C LYS A 47 7.23 -6.07 8.95
N ILE A 48 6.50 -5.87 7.86
CA ILE A 48 5.04 -5.94 7.88
C ILE A 48 4.64 -7.39 8.15
N ILE A 49 3.76 -7.58 9.13
CA ILE A 49 3.26 -8.89 9.56
C ILE A 49 1.73 -8.98 9.57
N GLY A 50 1.04 -7.87 9.29
CA GLY A 50 -0.43 -7.83 9.25
C GLY A 50 -0.94 -6.53 8.63
N LEU A 51 -2.11 -6.61 8.01
CA LEU A 51 -2.89 -5.47 7.52
C LEU A 51 -4.30 -5.56 8.13
N ASN A 52 -4.80 -4.45 8.61
CA ASN A 52 -6.15 -4.32 9.15
C ASN A 52 -6.79 -3.01 8.68
N GLY A 53 -7.44 -3.05 7.51
CA GLY A 53 -8.13 -1.90 6.92
C GLY A 53 -9.28 -1.31 7.77
N GLU A 54 -9.74 -1.99 8.83
CA GLU A 54 -10.73 -1.42 9.77
C GLU A 54 -10.10 -0.43 10.75
N ASN A 55 -8.79 -0.49 10.96
CA ASN A 55 -8.06 0.41 11.85
C ASN A 55 -7.54 1.64 11.07
N ILE A 56 -7.58 2.81 11.72
CA ILE A 56 -6.95 4.04 11.22
C ILE A 56 -5.44 3.85 11.02
N THR A 57 -4.80 3.01 11.84
CA THR A 57 -3.39 2.61 11.66
C THR A 57 -3.33 1.16 11.17
N PRO A 58 -3.55 0.90 9.86
CA PRO A 58 -3.86 -0.44 9.38
C PRO A 58 -2.64 -1.36 9.30
N ILE A 59 -1.41 -0.85 9.36
CA ILE A 59 -0.21 -1.64 9.06
C ILE A 59 0.45 -2.11 10.37
N LEU A 60 0.47 -3.42 10.60
CA LEU A 60 1.15 -4.04 11.73
C LEU A 60 2.59 -4.38 11.37
N VAL A 61 3.55 -3.75 12.04
CA VAL A 61 4.99 -3.88 11.78
C VAL A 61 5.71 -4.45 13.00
N LYS A 62 6.55 -5.47 12.78
CA LYS A 62 7.47 -5.99 13.79
C LYS A 62 8.81 -5.26 13.73
N VAL A 63 9.19 -4.60 14.82
CA VAL A 63 10.43 -3.83 15.00
C VAL A 63 11.11 -4.33 16.27
N ASP A 64 12.35 -4.79 16.18
CA ASP A 64 13.15 -5.25 17.34
C ASP A 64 12.44 -6.25 18.26
N GLY A 65 11.58 -7.11 17.69
CA GLY A 65 10.81 -8.11 18.44
C GLY A 65 9.41 -7.67 18.89
N PHE A 66 9.09 -6.38 18.79
CA PHE A 66 7.81 -5.80 19.23
C PHE A 66 6.91 -5.45 18.05
N ASN A 67 5.60 -5.57 18.25
CA ASN A 67 4.58 -5.26 17.25
C ASN A 67 4.08 -3.83 17.45
N ASN A 68 4.03 -3.05 16.37
CA ASN A 68 3.59 -1.65 16.38
C ASN A 68 2.67 -1.40 15.18
N TYR A 69 1.60 -0.63 15.39
CA TYR A 69 0.69 -0.21 14.31
C TYR A 69 1.10 1.16 13.77
N PHE A 70 0.98 1.32 12.46
CA PHE A 70 1.32 2.55 11.76
C PHE A 70 0.30 2.90 10.69
N HIS A 71 0.18 4.20 10.43
CA HIS A 71 -0.46 4.71 9.24
C HIS A 71 0.50 4.64 8.04
N TRP A 72 0.00 4.49 6.81
CA TRP A 72 0.85 4.35 5.62
C TRP A 72 1.75 5.57 5.37
N SER A 73 1.31 6.77 5.77
CA SER A 73 2.10 8.00 5.65
C SER A 73 3.29 8.06 6.59
N GLU A 74 3.34 7.21 7.61
CA GLU A 74 4.43 7.12 8.59
C GLU A 74 5.54 6.15 8.16
N LEU A 75 5.33 5.45 7.03
CA LEU A 75 6.19 4.38 6.58
C LEU A 75 6.72 4.65 5.16
N LYS A 76 7.95 4.22 4.91
CA LYS A 76 8.52 4.12 3.57
C LYS A 76 8.86 2.67 3.28
N VAL A 77 8.33 2.11 2.19
CA VAL A 77 8.71 0.77 1.75
C VAL A 77 10.17 0.78 1.28
N VAL A 78 11.00 -0.08 1.86
CA VAL A 78 12.43 -0.21 1.55
C VAL A 78 12.77 -1.51 0.83
N GLU A 79 11.97 -2.56 1.04
CA GLU A 79 12.07 -3.81 0.31
C GLU A 79 10.66 -4.37 0.12
N GLN A 80 10.20 -4.41 -1.12
CA GLN A 80 8.96 -5.07 -1.48
C GLN A 80 9.22 -6.57 -1.61
N THR A 81 8.35 -7.39 -1.06
CA THR A 81 8.32 -8.80 -1.45
C THR A 81 7.86 -8.87 -2.89
N SER A 82 8.69 -9.42 -3.75
CA SER A 82 8.52 -9.54 -5.20
C SER A 82 7.39 -10.50 -5.59
N ARG A 83 6.19 -10.33 -5.03
CA ARG A 83 4.97 -10.62 -5.77
C ARG A 83 4.87 -9.52 -6.80
N PHE A 84 5.59 -9.71 -7.90
CA PHE A 84 5.54 -8.90 -9.11
C PHE A 84 4.08 -8.87 -9.60
N ARG A 85 3.25 -7.97 -9.06
CA ARG A 85 2.08 -7.48 -9.77
C ARG A 85 2.58 -6.27 -10.52
N SER A 86 3.12 -6.54 -11.70
CA SER A 86 3.39 -5.54 -12.73
C SER A 86 2.07 -4.85 -13.05
N TYR A 87 1.75 -3.80 -12.30
CA TYR A 87 0.75 -2.83 -12.70
C TYR A 87 1.42 -1.99 -13.77
N ALA A 88 1.18 -2.41 -15.01
CA ALA A 88 1.31 -1.59 -16.19
C ALA A 88 0.81 -0.18 -15.83
N SER A 89 1.70 0.81 -15.92
CA SER A 89 1.34 2.22 -15.86
C SER A 89 0.18 2.50 -16.81
N ALA A 90 -0.66 3.51 -16.55
CA ALA A 90 -1.80 3.83 -17.44
C ALA A 90 -1.37 4.01 -18.93
N SER A 91 -0.12 4.38 -19.17
CA SER A 91 0.55 4.37 -20.48
C SER A 91 0.73 2.99 -21.11
N GLU A 92 1.02 1.94 -20.34
CA GLU A 92 1.16 0.56 -20.83
C GLU A 92 -0.19 -0.13 -21.11
N CYS A 93 -1.30 0.44 -20.63
CA CYS A 93 -2.65 -0.04 -20.98
C CYS A 93 -3.08 0.38 -22.40
N HIS A 94 -2.44 1.40 -22.99
CA HIS A 94 -2.74 1.85 -24.35
C HIS A 94 -2.19 0.89 -25.43
N ASP A 95 -1.07 0.22 -25.16
CA ASP A 95 -0.45 -0.67 -26.14
C ASP A 95 -1.21 -2.01 -26.30
N TYR A 96 -1.89 -2.49 -25.26
CA TYR A 96 -2.70 -3.72 -25.35
C TYR A 96 -3.98 -3.58 -26.18
N ILE A 97 -4.54 -2.37 -26.28
CA ILE A 97 -5.71 -2.10 -27.14
C ILE A 97 -5.28 -1.97 -28.61
N HIS A 98 -4.06 -1.46 -28.87
CA HIS A 98 -3.55 -1.34 -30.24
C HIS A 98 -2.93 -2.63 -30.80
N MET A 99 -2.48 -3.56 -29.97
CA MET A 99 -2.00 -4.88 -30.42
C MET A 99 -3.14 -5.85 -30.78
N SER A 100 -4.36 -5.63 -30.29
CA SER A 100 -5.53 -6.48 -30.63
C SER A 100 -6.12 -6.22 -32.03
N ASN A 101 -5.64 -5.20 -32.75
CA ASN A 101 -6.07 -4.87 -34.11
C ASN A 101 -5.07 -5.24 -35.21
N ARG A 102 -4.01 -6.00 -34.87
CA ARG A 102 -3.11 -6.58 -35.87
C ARG A 102 -2.98 -8.06 -35.65
N VAL A 103 -3.95 -8.81 -36.15
CA VAL A 103 -3.82 -10.07 -36.90
C VAL A 103 -5.23 -10.67 -37.07
N ILE A 104 -5.80 -11.05 -38.22
CA ILE A 104 -5.53 -11.15 -39.68
C ILE A 104 -6.92 -11.50 -40.28
N PRO A 105 -7.28 -11.27 -41.58
CA PRO A 105 -6.43 -10.92 -42.73
C PRO A 105 -6.70 -9.55 -43.38
#